data_AF-A0A3C1BY91-F1
#
_entry.id   AF-A0A3C1BY91-F1
#
_cell.length_a   1.000
_cell.length_b   1.000
_cell.length_c   1.000
_cell.angle_alpha   90.00
_cell.angle_beta   90.00
_cell.angle_gamma   90.00
#
_symmetry.space_group_name_H-M   'P 1'
#
loop_
_entity.id
_entity.type
_entity.pdbx_description
1 polymer ?
#
loop_
_entity_poly.entity_id
_entity_poly.type
_entity_poly.pdbx_seq_one_letter_code
_entity_poly.pdbx_strand_id
1 'polypeptide(L)'
;MSYADEVYKATCRKILEEGYSDEGLDVRPHWADGTPAHTVKTFGVVNRYDLSKEFPIMTLRRTYWKSAVDELLWIWQKKSNRIADLGSHVWDEWAGEDGTIGKAYGYQLGIRHHYKEGDFDQVDRVLYDLKHNPASRRILT
;
A
#
# COMPACT_ATOMS: atom_id res chain seq x y z
N MET A 1 15.37 17.53 -8.86
CA MET A 1 14.47 16.40 -9.14
C MET A 1 14.89 15.30 -8.17
N SER A 2 13.96 14.73 -7.39
CA SER A 2 14.34 13.70 -6.41
C SER A 2 14.74 12.40 -7.11
N TYR A 3 15.48 11.51 -6.44
CA TYR A 3 15.76 10.20 -7.05
C TYR A 3 14.46 9.39 -7.23
N ALA A 4 13.46 9.56 -6.35
CA ALA A 4 12.10 9.06 -6.58
C ALA A 4 11.47 9.52 -7.91
N ASP A 5 11.68 10.77 -8.34
CA ASP A 5 11.18 11.25 -9.63
C ASP A 5 11.91 10.59 -10.82
N GLU A 6 13.22 10.34 -10.68
CA GLU A 6 14.01 9.67 -11.71
C GLU A 6 13.57 8.23 -11.92
N VAL A 7 13.43 7.48 -10.83
CA VAL A 7 12.94 6.10 -10.81
C VAL A 7 11.52 6.00 -11.37
N TYR A 8 10.64 6.93 -10.96
CA TYR A 8 9.27 7.00 -11.46
C TYR A 8 9.23 7.21 -12.97
N LYS A 9 9.94 8.21 -13.50
CA LYS A 9 9.98 8.47 -14.96
C LYS A 9 10.58 7.31 -15.74
N ALA A 10 11.64 6.69 -15.24
CA ALA A 10 12.26 5.55 -15.89
C ALA A 10 11.25 4.39 -16.01
N THR A 11 10.50 4.12 -14.95
CA THR A 11 9.42 3.12 -14.95
C THR A 11 8.33 3.48 -15.94
N CYS A 12 7.85 4.74 -15.95
CA CYS A 12 6.82 5.19 -16.89
C CYS A 12 7.29 5.05 -18.35
N ARG A 13 8.52 5.45 -18.67
CA ARG A 13 9.08 5.30 -20.03
C ARG A 13 9.14 3.83 -20.44
N LYS A 14 9.65 2.96 -19.57
CA LYS A 14 9.67 1.52 -19.84
C LYS A 14 8.27 0.96 -20.13
N ILE A 15 7.26 1.36 -19.35
CA ILE A 15 5.87 0.94 -19.59
C ILE A 15 5.38 1.43 -20.96
N LEU A 16 5.65 2.68 -21.32
CA LEU A 16 5.19 3.26 -22.59
C LEU A 16 5.91 2.68 -23.81
N GLU A 17 7.20 2.36 -23.69
CA GLU A 17 8.05 1.91 -24.78
C GLU A 17 8.00 0.38 -24.98
N GLU A 18 7.89 -0.39 -23.89
CA GLU A 18 8.05 -1.85 -23.88
C GLU A 18 6.86 -2.60 -23.25
N GLY A 19 5.84 -1.89 -22.78
CA GLY A 19 4.75 -2.50 -22.02
C GLY A 19 3.80 -3.35 -22.89
N TYR A 20 3.12 -4.28 -22.23
CA TYR A 20 2.03 -5.05 -22.81
C TYR A 20 0.72 -4.27 -22.71
N SER A 21 0.05 -4.07 -23.86
CA SER A 21 -1.29 -3.48 -23.91
C SER A 21 -2.37 -4.55 -23.74
N ASP A 22 -3.41 -4.25 -22.96
CA ASP A 22 -4.62 -5.08 -22.89
C ASP A 22 -5.74 -4.63 -23.83
N GLU A 23 -5.43 -3.78 -24.82
CA GLU A 23 -6.35 -3.50 -25.93
C GLU A 23 -6.80 -4.79 -26.62
N GLY A 24 -8.11 -4.88 -26.90
CA GLY A 24 -8.72 -6.07 -27.49
C GLY A 24 -9.02 -7.19 -26.49
N LEU A 25 -8.68 -7.04 -25.21
CA LEU A 25 -9.14 -7.93 -24.14
C LEU A 25 -10.42 -7.40 -23.50
N ASP A 26 -11.21 -8.30 -22.93
CA ASP A 26 -12.39 -7.93 -22.14
C ASP A 26 -11.95 -7.33 -20.80
N VAL A 27 -12.27 -6.05 -20.57
CA VAL A 27 -11.90 -5.29 -19.38
C VAL A 27 -13.13 -4.72 -18.68
N ARG A 28 -13.11 -4.75 -17.35
CA ARG A 28 -14.20 -4.25 -16.50
C ARG A 28 -14.17 -2.73 -16.22
N PRO A 29 -13.01 -2.07 -16.06
CA PRO A 29 -12.97 -0.62 -15.83
C PRO A 29 -13.42 0.16 -17.07
N HIS A 30 -14.16 1.25 -16.87
CA HIS A 30 -14.64 2.14 -17.92
C HIS A 30 -14.43 3.61 -17.53
N TRP A 31 -14.27 4.48 -18.53
CA TRP A 31 -14.25 5.93 -18.35
C TRP A 31 -15.66 6.49 -18.08
N ALA A 32 -15.74 7.77 -17.71
CA ALA A 32 -17.01 8.43 -17.42
C ALA A 32 -17.98 8.48 -18.63
N ASP A 33 -17.45 8.38 -19.86
CA ASP A 33 -18.24 8.28 -21.09
C ASP A 33 -18.66 6.84 -21.44
N GLY A 34 -18.33 5.87 -20.59
CA GLY A 34 -18.66 4.46 -20.78
C GLY A 34 -17.71 3.70 -21.70
N THR A 35 -16.65 4.34 -22.23
CA THR A 35 -15.64 3.62 -23.02
C THR A 35 -14.75 2.74 -22.13
N PRO A 36 -14.38 1.51 -22.56
CA PRO A 36 -13.48 0.65 -21.78
C PRO A 36 -12.13 1.33 -21.50
N ALA A 37 -11.66 1.23 -20.25
CA ALA A 37 -10.41 1.83 -19.80
C ALA A 37 -9.26 0.81 -19.85
N HIS A 38 -8.61 0.71 -21.02
CA HIS A 38 -7.45 -0.16 -21.26
C HIS A 38 -6.16 0.36 -20.60
N THR A 39 -5.20 -0.53 -20.39
CA THR A 39 -3.90 -0.26 -19.76
C THR A 39 -2.72 -0.79 -20.58
N VAL A 40 -1.57 -0.13 -20.43
CA VAL A 40 -0.26 -0.65 -20.82
C VAL A 40 0.55 -0.94 -19.56
N LYS A 41 1.14 -2.12 -19.45
CA LYS A 41 1.76 -2.61 -18.20
C LYS A 41 3.07 -3.36 -18.42
N THR A 42 3.91 -3.34 -17.38
CA THR A 42 5.11 -4.17 -17.30
C THR A 42 5.08 -5.00 -16.01
N PHE A 43 5.79 -6.12 -15.98
CA PHE A 43 5.80 -7.05 -14.83
C PHE A 43 7.11 -6.97 -14.06
N GLY A 44 7.03 -7.03 -12.72
CA GLY A 44 8.19 -7.22 -11.86
C GLY A 44 9.12 -6.01 -11.71
N VAL A 45 8.57 -4.81 -11.54
CA VAL A 45 9.38 -3.61 -11.24
C VAL A 45 9.89 -3.66 -9.80
N VAL A 46 11.20 -3.47 -9.60
CA VAL A 46 11.84 -3.42 -8.28
C VAL A 46 12.58 -2.10 -8.13
N ASN A 47 12.11 -1.26 -7.21
CA ASN A 47 12.74 0.01 -6.88
C ASN A 47 13.44 -0.09 -5.51
N ARG A 48 14.64 0.49 -5.41
CA ARG A 48 15.42 0.52 -4.16
C ARG A 48 15.75 1.96 -3.81
N TYR A 49 15.50 2.33 -2.56
CA TYR A 49 15.73 3.65 -2.01
C TYR A 49 16.67 3.55 -0.81
N ASP A 50 17.68 4.43 -0.79
CA ASP A 50 18.54 4.61 0.38
C ASP A 50 17.94 5.70 1.27
N LEU A 51 17.22 5.28 2.31
CA LEU A 51 16.49 6.18 3.21
C LEU A 51 17.42 7.08 4.04
N SER A 52 18.74 6.82 4.07
CA SER A 52 19.71 7.72 4.71
C SER A 52 19.99 8.98 3.87
N LYS A 53 19.67 8.96 2.57
CA LYS A 53 19.95 10.04 1.61
C LYS A 53 18.73 10.91 1.35
N GLU A 54 17.57 10.29 1.16
CA GLU A 54 16.33 11.01 0.90
C GLU A 54 15.09 10.24 1.39
N PHE A 55 14.04 10.99 1.72
CA PHE A 55 12.70 10.43 1.86
C PHE A 55 12.10 10.26 0.45
N PRO A 56 11.66 9.04 0.05
CA PRO A 56 11.28 8.74 -1.32
C PRO A 56 9.89 9.31 -1.66
N ILE A 57 9.84 10.61 -1.92
CA ILE A 57 8.62 11.33 -2.32
C ILE A 57 8.84 12.01 -3.67
N MET A 58 7.85 11.90 -4.55
CA MET A 58 7.87 12.58 -5.84
C MET A 58 7.75 14.10 -5.67
N THR A 59 8.49 14.85 -6.48
CA THR A 59 8.40 16.31 -6.60
C THR A 59 7.81 16.77 -7.93
N LEU A 60 7.63 15.86 -8.90
CA LEU A 60 6.98 16.14 -10.19
C LEU A 60 5.51 16.55 -10.06
N ARG A 61 4.82 16.04 -9.04
CA ARG A 61 3.43 16.37 -8.70
C ARG A 61 3.28 16.38 -7.19
N ARG A 62 2.34 17.18 -6.69
CA ARG A 62 2.02 17.21 -5.27
C ARG A 62 1.53 15.83 -4.80
N THR A 63 2.11 15.36 -3.71
CA THR A 63 1.66 14.15 -2.99
C THR A 63 0.89 14.56 -1.74
N TYR A 64 -0.30 13.99 -1.53
CA TYR A 64 -1.14 14.22 -0.35
C TYR A 64 -0.64 13.43 0.87
N TRP A 65 0.60 13.71 1.30
CA TRP A 65 1.31 12.90 2.29
C TRP A 65 0.58 12.83 3.65
N LYS A 66 -0.16 13.87 4.04
CA LYS A 66 -0.94 13.84 5.30
C LYS A 66 -1.98 12.72 5.30
N SER A 67 -2.71 12.55 4.19
CA SER A 67 -3.70 11.48 4.04
C SER A 67 -3.03 10.10 3.97
N ALA A 68 -1.86 10.00 3.32
CA ALA A 68 -1.08 8.76 3.31
C ALA A 68 -0.60 8.35 4.72
N VAL A 69 -0.18 9.32 5.55
CA VAL A 69 0.20 9.05 6.95
C VAL A 69 -1.03 8.68 7.79
N ASP A 70 -2.17 9.35 7.61
CA ASP A 70 -3.40 9.02 8.32
C ASP A 70 -3.87 7.58 8.01
N GLU A 71 -3.86 7.18 6.75
CA GLU A 71 -4.15 5.81 6.32
C GLU A 71 -3.14 4.79 6.89
N LEU A 72 -1.84 5.11 6.87
CA LEU A 72 -0.81 4.26 7.48
C LEU A 72 -1.11 4.02 8.96
N LEU A 73 -1.44 5.08 9.72
CA LEU A 73 -1.74 4.96 11.14
C LEU A 73 -3.08 4.24 11.39
N TRP A 74 -4.09 4.45 10.55
CA TRP A 74 -5.36 3.73 10.62
C TRP A 74 -5.16 2.21 10.47
N ILE A 75 -4.32 1.78 9.53
CA ILE A 75 -4.01 0.36 9.30
C ILE A 75 -3.07 -0.20 10.37
N TRP A 76 -1.91 0.42 10.59
CA TRP A 76 -0.82 -0.19 11.36
C TRP A 76 -0.87 0.10 12.85
N GLN A 77 -1.34 1.29 13.25
CA GLN A 77 -1.39 1.69 14.66
C GLN A 77 -2.75 1.40 15.26
N LYS A 78 -3.83 1.90 14.62
CA LYS A 78 -5.20 1.66 15.09
C LYS A 78 -5.65 0.23 14.83
N LYS A 79 -5.08 -0.44 13.82
CA LYS A 79 -5.47 -1.80 13.39
C LYS A 79 -6.97 -1.86 13.10
N SER A 80 -7.50 -0.79 12.52
CA SER A 80 -8.93 -0.62 12.28
C SER A 80 -9.28 -0.96 10.84
N ASN A 81 -10.52 -1.40 10.66
CA ASN A 81 -11.19 -1.57 9.38
C ASN A 81 -12.44 -0.67 9.27
N ARG A 82 -12.68 0.21 10.24
CA ARG A 82 -13.86 1.09 10.28
C ARG A 82 -13.53 2.41 9.59
N ILE A 83 -14.35 2.82 8.61
CA ILE A 83 -14.13 4.05 7.85
C ILE A 83 -14.17 5.30 8.73
N ALA A 84 -15.04 5.31 9.75
CA ALA A 84 -15.16 6.42 10.69
C ALA A 84 -13.87 6.70 11.51
N ASP A 85 -12.92 5.76 11.56
CA ASP A 85 -11.65 5.94 12.25
C ASP A 85 -10.57 6.58 11.35
N LEU A 86 -10.86 6.76 10.07
CA LEU A 86 -9.99 7.38 9.06
C LEU A 86 -10.48 8.80 8.75
N GLY A 87 -9.57 9.77 8.70
CA GLY A 87 -9.92 11.17 8.40
C GLY A 87 -10.12 11.46 6.92
N SER A 88 -9.74 10.52 6.05
CA SER A 88 -9.92 10.60 4.61
C SER A 88 -11.15 9.82 4.14
N HIS A 89 -11.79 10.31 3.07
CA HIS A 89 -12.97 9.70 2.44
C HIS A 89 -12.65 8.76 1.27
N VAL A 90 -11.36 8.48 1.02
CA VAL A 90 -10.94 7.69 -0.16
C VAL A 90 -11.39 6.22 -0.11
N TRP A 91 -11.84 5.74 1.04
CA TRP A 91 -12.33 4.38 1.25
C TRP A 91 -13.86 4.29 1.35
N ASP A 92 -14.58 5.41 1.21
CA ASP A 92 -16.03 5.46 1.47
C ASP A 92 -16.82 4.51 0.54
N GLU A 93 -16.43 4.35 -0.72
CA GLU A 93 -17.13 3.47 -1.68
C GLU A 93 -16.98 1.97 -1.35
N TRP A 94 -16.07 1.61 -0.43
CA TRP A 94 -15.80 0.23 -0.01
C TRP A 94 -16.39 -0.08 1.37
N ALA A 95 -17.09 0.89 1.99
CA ALA A 95 -17.76 0.69 3.25
C ALA A 95 -18.93 -0.29 3.11
N GLY A 96 -18.91 -1.36 3.89
CA GLY A 96 -20.06 -2.23 4.09
C GLY A 96 -21.14 -1.58 4.96
N GLU A 97 -22.27 -2.27 5.09
CA GLU A 97 -23.41 -1.79 5.89
C GLU A 97 -23.05 -1.52 7.37
N ASP A 98 -22.03 -2.19 7.90
CA ASP A 98 -21.52 -2.02 9.27
C ASP A 98 -20.49 -0.88 9.40
N GLY A 99 -20.23 -0.13 8.32
CA GLY A 99 -19.26 0.95 8.27
C GLY A 99 -17.81 0.49 8.22
N THR A 100 -17.57 -0.80 7.92
CA THR A 100 -16.22 -1.37 7.80
C THR A 100 -15.90 -1.79 6.36
N ILE A 101 -14.61 -1.96 6.07
CA ILE A 101 -14.15 -2.60 4.82
C ILE A 101 -14.04 -4.13 4.94
N GLY A 102 -14.76 -4.74 5.90
CA GLY A 102 -14.72 -6.17 6.18
C GLY A 102 -13.41 -6.63 6.82
N LYS A 103 -13.06 -7.91 6.63
CA LYS A 103 -11.90 -8.56 7.27
C LYS A 103 -10.58 -8.30 6.53
N ALA A 104 -10.28 -7.03 6.25
CA ALA A 104 -9.12 -6.62 5.47
C ALA A 104 -8.20 -5.65 6.24
N TYR A 105 -6.97 -5.48 5.76
CA TYR A 105 -5.98 -4.50 6.24
C TYR A 105 -5.80 -4.51 7.77
N GLY A 106 -6.18 -3.43 8.47
CA GLY A 106 -5.99 -3.29 9.90
C GLY A 106 -6.64 -4.42 10.71
N TYR A 107 -7.76 -4.97 10.24
CA TYR A 107 -8.39 -6.14 10.87
C TYR A 107 -7.43 -7.32 10.97
N GLN A 108 -6.68 -7.62 9.90
CA GLN A 108 -5.73 -8.74 9.88
C GLN A 108 -4.56 -8.49 10.84
N LEU A 109 -4.05 -7.25 10.87
CA LEU A 109 -2.97 -6.84 11.77
C LEU A 109 -3.36 -6.89 13.24
N GLY A 110 -4.65 -6.80 13.57
CA GLY A 110 -5.17 -6.87 14.93
C GLY A 110 -5.53 -8.28 15.43
N ILE A 111 -5.42 -9.32 14.60
CA ILE A 111 -5.70 -10.69 15.03
C ILE A 111 -4.59 -11.18 15.96
N ARG A 112 -4.97 -11.56 17.18
CA ARG A 112 -4.03 -12.09 18.18
C ARG A 112 -3.85 -13.60 18.01
N HIS A 113 -2.61 -14.04 18.13
CA HIS A 113 -2.21 -15.45 18.14
C HIS A 113 -1.36 -15.75 19.38
N HIS A 114 -1.41 -16.98 19.86
CA HIS A 114 -0.59 -17.43 20.98
C HIS A 114 0.80 -17.86 20.49
N TYR A 115 1.84 -17.21 21.01
CA TYR A 115 3.24 -17.56 20.79
C TYR A 115 3.89 -18.01 22.11
N LYS A 116 5.09 -18.57 22.03
CA LYS A 116 5.86 -18.99 23.21
C LYS A 116 6.07 -17.84 24.20
N GLU A 117 6.23 -16.62 23.71
CA GLU A 117 6.48 -15.43 24.54
C GLU A 117 5.19 -14.69 24.96
N GLY A 118 4.02 -15.20 24.58
CA GLY A 118 2.70 -14.66 24.92
C GLY A 118 1.79 -14.44 23.72
N ASP A 119 0.65 -13.81 23.97
CA ASP A 119 -0.30 -13.46 22.91
C ASP A 119 0.15 -12.16 22.23
N PHE A 120 0.33 -12.22 20.91
CA PHE A 120 0.67 -11.06 20.08
C PHE A 120 -0.24 -10.99 18.87
N ASP A 121 -0.52 -9.79 18.41
CA ASP A 121 -0.88 -9.59 17.01
C ASP A 121 0.38 -9.48 16.12
N GLN A 122 0.20 -9.36 14.82
CA GLN A 122 1.33 -9.39 13.88
C GLN A 122 2.28 -8.19 14.07
N VAL A 123 1.75 -7.01 14.39
CA VAL A 123 2.57 -5.81 14.60
C VAL A 123 3.39 -5.98 15.88
N ASP A 124 2.77 -6.45 16.96
CA ASP A 124 3.47 -6.73 18.22
C ASP A 124 4.54 -7.81 18.03
N ARG A 125 4.26 -8.86 17.23
CA ARG A 125 5.23 -9.93 16.92
C ARG A 125 6.45 -9.39 16.19
N VAL A 126 6.26 -8.58 15.15
CA VAL A 126 7.36 -7.97 14.40
C VAL A 126 8.19 -7.05 15.29
N LEU A 127 7.55 -6.21 16.11
CA LEU A 127 8.25 -5.32 17.04
C LEU A 127 9.05 -6.10 18.09
N TYR A 128 8.52 -7.23 18.56
CA TYR A 128 9.25 -8.12 19.46
C TYR A 128 10.48 -8.71 18.77
N ASP A 129 10.34 -9.26 17.56
CA ASP A 129 11.44 -9.91 16.84
C ASP A 129 12.53 -8.91 16.43
N LEU A 130 12.17 -7.70 16.01
CA LEU A 130 13.17 -6.67 15.70
C LEU A 130 14.05 -6.32 16.91
N LYS A 131 13.50 -6.39 18.13
CA LYS A 131 14.24 -6.11 19.37
C LYS A 131 15.03 -7.32 19.88
N HIS A 132 14.47 -8.52 19.80
CA HIS A 132 15.00 -9.71 20.49
C HIS A 132 15.61 -10.75 19.56
N ASN A 133 15.30 -10.70 18.26
CA ASN A 133 15.79 -11.63 17.24
C ASN A 133 16.06 -10.93 15.88
N PRO A 134 16.91 -9.89 15.85
CA PRO A 134 17.09 -9.04 14.67
C PRO A 134 17.69 -9.78 13.45
N ALA A 135 18.37 -10.91 13.66
CA ALA A 135 18.91 -11.74 12.58
C ALA A 135 17.87 -12.69 11.95
N SER A 136 16.64 -12.69 12.46
CA SER A 136 15.56 -13.53 11.94
C SER A 136 15.25 -13.18 10.49
N ARG A 137 15.19 -14.20 9.64
CA ARG A 137 14.74 -14.11 8.24
C ARG A 137 13.22 -14.33 8.10
N ARG A 138 12.49 -14.24 9.22
CA ARG A 138 11.05 -14.53 9.32
C ARG A 138 10.25 -13.34 9.84
N ILE A 139 10.84 -12.14 9.88
CA ILE A 139 10.15 -10.92 10.29
C ILE A 139 9.30 -10.45 9.10
N LEU A 140 8.02 -10.79 9.15
CA LEU A 140 7.02 -10.56 8.10
C LEU A 140 5.69 -10.21 8.76
N THR A 141 4.86 -9.46 8.04
CA THR A 141 3.42 -9.23 8.34
C THR A 141 2.61 -9.82 7.21
#